data_AF-A0A438JPF6-F1
#
_entry.id   AF-A0A438JPF6-F1
#
_cell.length_a   1.000
_cell.length_b   1.000
_cell.length_c   1.000
_cell.angle_alpha   90.00
_cell.angle_beta   90.00
_cell.angle_gamma   90.00
#
_symmetry.space_group_name_H-M   'P 1'
#
loop_
_entity.id
_entity.type
_entity.pdbx_description
1 polymer ?
#
loop_
_entity_poly.entity_id
_entity_poly.type
_entity_poly.pdbx_seq_one_letter_code
_entity_poly.pdbx_strand_id
1 'polypeptide(L)'
;MDGLTKTDELVFVLAATNLPWELDAAMLRRLEKRILVPLPEPEARRAMFEELLPSVPGEEKLPYDLMVEGLKVIQVQIFGCCAKRQPCSL
;
A
#
# COMPACT_ATOMS: atom_id res chain seq x y z
N MET A 1 -13.86 15.33 -0.92
CA MET A 1 -13.92 14.91 0.50
C MET A 1 -14.98 15.66 1.29
N ASP A 2 -15.65 16.66 0.70
CA ASP A 2 -16.60 17.55 1.39
C ASP A 2 -17.98 16.95 1.66
N GLY A 3 -18.23 15.71 1.23
CA GLY A 3 -19.50 14.99 1.44
C GLY A 3 -19.53 14.06 2.65
N LEU A 4 -18.38 13.76 3.26
CA LEU A 4 -18.26 12.89 4.44
C LEU A 4 -18.55 13.63 5.77
N THR A 5 -18.75 14.94 5.71
CA THR A 5 -18.95 15.84 6.86
C THR A 5 -20.33 15.74 7.51
N LYS A 6 -21.23 14.89 7.00
CA LYS A 6 -22.61 14.75 7.49
C LYS A 6 -22.77 13.81 8.70
N THR A 7 -21.75 13.05 9.05
CA THR A 7 -21.75 12.16 10.22
C THR A 7 -20.62 12.56 11.18
N ASP A 8 -20.84 12.52 12.50
CA ASP A 8 -19.84 12.82 13.54
C ASP A 8 -18.76 11.70 13.68
N GLU A 9 -18.56 10.91 12.62
CA GLU A 9 -17.67 9.75 12.63
C GLU A 9 -16.26 10.16 12.18
N LEU A 10 -15.26 9.76 12.97
CA LEU A 10 -13.86 9.90 12.60
C LEU A 10 -13.56 8.91 11.47
N VAL A 11 -13.44 9.41 10.24
CA VAL A 11 -13.05 8.59 9.09
C VAL A 11 -11.55 8.68 8.86
N PHE A 12 -10.90 7.52 8.76
CA PHE A 12 -9.52 7.40 8.36
C PHE A 12 -9.46 6.94 6.90
N VAL A 13 -8.77 7.72 6.06
CA VAL A 13 -8.63 7.42 4.64
C VAL A 13 -7.21 6.97 4.36
N LEU A 14 -7.10 5.76 3.81
CA LEU A 14 -5.89 5.18 3.28
C LEU A 14 -5.95 5.18 1.75
N ALA A 15 -4.91 5.74 1.12
CA ALA A 15 -4.72 5.69 -0.32
C ALA A 15 -3.34 5.06 -0.61
N ALA A 16 -3.25 4.27 -1.67
CA ALA A 16 -2.00 3.63 -2.10
C ALA A 16 -1.75 3.94 -3.58
N THR A 17 -0.52 4.33 -3.94
CA THR A 17 -0.13 4.59 -5.33
C THR A 17 1.25 4.00 -5.62
N ASN A 18 1.42 3.55 -6.86
CA ASN A 18 2.68 3.10 -7.44
C ASN A 18 3.46 4.25 -8.12
N LEU A 19 2.84 5.43 -8.26
CA LEU A 19 3.40 6.61 -8.92
C LEU A 19 3.27 7.83 -7.99
N PRO A 20 4.08 7.92 -6.92
CA PRO A 20 3.92 8.96 -5.92
C PRO A 20 4.24 10.37 -6.42
N TRP A 21 5.05 10.49 -7.48
CA TRP A 21 5.40 11.77 -8.09
C TRP A 21 4.32 12.35 -9.00
N GLU A 22 3.33 11.54 -9.41
CA GLU A 22 2.23 11.98 -10.28
C GLU A 22 1.00 12.48 -9.49
N LEU A 23 1.03 12.41 -8.16
CA LEU A 23 -0.11 12.80 -7.34
C LEU A 23 -0.23 14.34 -7.26
N ASP A 24 -1.45 14.85 -7.44
CA ASP A 24 -1.73 16.28 -7.41
C ASP A 24 -1.36 16.94 -6.07
N ALA A 25 -0.87 18.17 -6.13
CA ALA A 25 -0.43 18.93 -4.97
C ALA A 25 -1.55 19.16 -3.94
N ALA A 26 -2.81 19.28 -4.37
CA ALA A 26 -3.94 19.44 -3.45
C ALA A 26 -4.24 18.16 -2.66
N MET A 27 -4.05 16.99 -3.27
CA MET A 27 -4.18 15.70 -2.58
C MET A 27 -3.00 15.44 -1.65
N LEU A 28 -1.78 15.76 -2.09
CA LEU A 28 -0.56 15.65 -1.28
C LEU A 28 -0.59 16.51 0.00
N ARG A 29 -1.35 17.61 0.01
CA ARG A 29 -1.59 18.45 1.19
C ARG A 29 -2.60 17.85 2.17
N ARG A 30 -3.60 17.12 1.67
CA ARG A 30 -4.65 16.47 2.50
C ARG A 30 -4.14 15.16 3.11
N LEU A 31 -3.23 14.49 2.42
CA LEU A 31 -2.61 13.24 2.86
C LEU A 31 -1.32 13.53 3.65
N GLU A 32 -1.49 13.85 4.93
CA GLU A 32 -0.42 14.31 5.81
C GLU A 32 0.64 13.23 6.10
N LYS A 33 0.24 11.96 6.17
CA LYS A 33 1.13 10.85 6.49
C LYS A 33 1.50 10.09 5.22
N ARG A 34 2.81 9.85 5.04
CA ARG A 34 3.40 9.14 3.90
C ARG A 34 4.24 7.99 4.42
N ILE A 35 3.92 6.79 3.97
CA ILE A 35 4.65 5.57 4.30
C ILE A 35 5.17 5.00 2.98
N LEU A 36 6.49 4.97 2.82
CA LEU A 36 7.12 4.29 1.71
C LEU A 36 7.27 2.80 2.06
N VAL A 37 6.69 1.93 1.25
CA VAL A 37 6.86 0.49 1.39
C VAL A 37 8.03 0.06 0.49
N PRO A 38 9.16 -0.37 1.07
CA PRO A 38 10.28 -0.89 0.27
C PRO A 38 9.92 -2.25 -0.33
N LEU A 39 10.69 -2.66 -1.33
CA LEU A 39 10.57 -4.02 -1.87
C LEU A 39 10.97 -5.03 -0.78
N PRO A 40 10.21 -6.13 -0.60
CA PRO A 40 10.58 -7.17 0.35
C PRO A 40 11.89 -7.87 -0.05
N GLU A 41 12.68 -8.25 0.96
CA GLU A 41 13.92 -9.00 0.77
C GLU A 41 13.65 -10.37 0.12
N PRO A 42 14.64 -10.99 -0.56
CA PRO A 42 14.49 -12.30 -1.19
C PRO A 42 13.95 -13.39 -0.25
N GLU A 43 14.40 -13.39 1.01
CA GLU A 43 13.95 -14.34 2.03
C GLU A 43 12.47 -14.15 2.38
N ALA A 44 12.04 -12.89 2.56
CA ALA A 44 10.64 -12.56 2.81
C ALA A 44 9.75 -12.91 1.61
N ARG A 45 10.25 -12.71 0.38
CA ARG A 45 9.55 -13.13 -0.85
C ARG A 45 9.36 -14.64 -0.91
N ARG A 46 10.38 -15.44 -0.55
CA ARG A 46 10.24 -16.90 -0.47
C ARG A 46 9.15 -17.30 0.52
N ALA A 47 9.18 -16.75 1.73
CA ALA A 47 8.18 -17.03 2.76
C ALA A 47 6.76 -16.68 2.31
N MET A 48 6.58 -15.53 1.64
CA MET A 48 5.30 -15.15 1.04
C MET A 48 4.80 -16.15 0.00
N PHE A 49 5.68 -16.63 -0.88
CA PHE A 49 5.31 -17.64 -1.87
C PHE A 49 4.95 -18.98 -1.23
N GLU A 50 5.71 -19.42 -0.22
CA GLU A 50 5.42 -20.66 0.52
C GLU A 50 4.08 -20.60 1.24
N GLU A 51 3.71 -19.44 1.79
CA GLU A 51 2.44 -19.25 2.49
C GLU A 51 1.24 -19.08 1.53
N LEU A 52 1.41 -18.31 0.44
CA LEU A 52 0.33 -18.00 -0.50
C LEU A 52 0.10 -19.10 -1.55
N LEU A 53 1.11 -19.90 -1.86
CA LEU A 53 1.05 -21.01 -2.80
C LEU A 53 1.33 -22.33 -2.07
N PRO A 54 0.36 -22.85 -1.30
CA PRO A 54 0.52 -24.12 -0.62
C PRO A 54 0.75 -25.23 -1.64
N SER A 55 1.74 -26.08 -1.39
CA SER A 55 2.05 -27.22 -2.26
C SER A 55 0.85 -28.18 -2.34
N VAL A 56 0.33 -28.41 -3.54
CA VAL A 56 -0.72 -29.39 -3.78
C VAL A 56 -0.09 -30.80 -3.76
N PRO A 57 -0.66 -31.79 -3.05
CA PRO A 57 -0.10 -33.14 -3.05
C PRO A 57 -0.15 -33.72 -4.47
N GLY A 58 1.03 -34.02 -5.04
CA GLY A 58 1.16 -34.62 -6.38
C GLY A 58 1.83 -33.73 -7.44
N GLU A 59 2.12 -32.47 -7.12
CA GLU A 59 2.86 -31.57 -8.01
C GLU A 59 4.36 -31.48 -7.62
N GLU A 60 5.20 -31.33 -8.64
CA GLU A 60 6.63 -31.07 -8.47
C GLU A 60 6.85 -29.76 -7.71
N LYS A 61 7.88 -29.72 -6.84
CA LYS A 61 8.21 -28.51 -6.08
C LYS A 61 8.46 -27.34 -7.04
N LEU A 62 7.67 -26.28 -6.92
CA LEU A 62 7.86 -25.06 -7.70
C LEU A 62 9.24 -24.44 -7.38
N PRO A 63 10.00 -23.99 -8.40
CA PRO A 63 11.28 -23.34 -8.20
C PRO A 63 11.10 -21.89 -7.75
N TYR A 64 10.88 -21.68 -6.45
CA TYR A 64 10.69 -20.36 -5.85
C TYR A 64 11.87 -19.41 -6.10
N ASP A 65 13.09 -19.93 -6.15
CA ASP A 65 14.32 -19.17 -6.42
C ASP A 65 14.26 -18.33 -7.70
N LEU A 66 13.75 -18.91 -8.80
CA LEU A 66 13.62 -18.21 -10.08
C LEU A 66 12.47 -17.18 -10.07
N MET A 67 11.41 -17.44 -9.30
CA MET A 67 10.26 -16.55 -9.20
C MET A 67 10.57 -15.31 -8.36
N VAL A 68 11.39 -15.46 -7.32
CA VAL A 68 11.85 -14.36 -6.48
C VAL A 68 12.66 -13.34 -7.28
N GLU A 69 13.47 -13.77 -8.26
CA GLU A 69 14.26 -12.85 -9.10
C GLU A 69 13.41 -12.08 -10.14
N GLY A 70 12.28 -12.65 -10.56
CA GLY A 70 11.38 -12.04 -11.55
C GLY A 70 10.51 -10.90 -11.00
N LEU A 71 10.28 -10.86 -9.69
CA LEU A 71 9.41 -9.86 -9.06
C LEU A 71 10.16 -8.52 -8.88
N LYS A 72 10.07 -7.64 -9.88
CA LYS A 72 10.77 -6.34 -9.92
C LYS A 72 9.93 -5.10 -9.61
N VAL A 73 8.72 -5.24 -9.05
CA VAL A 73 7.78 -4.13 -8.83
C VAL A 73 6.92 -4.43 -7.58
N ILE A 74 6.48 -3.52 -6.72
CA ILE A 74 6.18 -2.07 -6.83
C ILE A 74 6.53 -1.40 -5.50
N GLN A 75 7.32 -0.33 -5.48
CA GLN A 75 7.35 0.56 -4.31
C GLN A 75 5.99 1.26 -4.21
N VAL A 76 5.16 0.80 -3.28
CA VAL A 76 3.85 1.40 -3.01
C VAL A 76 4.05 2.47 -1.95
N GLN A 77 3.52 3.66 -2.21
CA GLN A 77 3.43 4.69 -1.19
C GLN A 77 2.01 4.71 -0.63
N ILE A 78 1.91 4.53 0.67
CA ILE A 78 0.65 4.63 1.41
C ILE A 78 0.53 6.04 1.97
N PHE A 79 -0.63 6.62 1.76
CA PHE A 79 -1.01 7.94 2.19
C PHE A 79 -2.16 7.84 3.20
N GLY A 80 -2.01 8.51 4.33
CA GLY A 80 -3.02 8.57 5.38
C GLY A 80 -3.53 9.99 5.56
N CYS A 81 -4.85 10.15 5.60
CA CYS A 81 -5.52 11.36 6.10
C CYS A 81 -6.50 10.96 7.20
N CYS A 82 -6.32 11.54 8.39
CA CYS A 82 -7.37 11.53 9.38
C CYS A 82 -8.32 12.67 9.01
N ALA A 83 -9.57 12.35 8.64
CA ALA A 83 -10.59 13.36 8.43
C ALA A 83 -11.02 13.92 9.79
N LYS A 84 -10.13 14.67 10.45
CA LYS A 84 -10.52 15.49 11.59
C LYS A 84 -11.29 16.69 11.05
N ARG A 85 -12.39 17.03 11.73
CA ARG A 85 -12.93 18.40 11.69
C ARG A 85 -11.78 19.36 11.98
N GLN A 86 -11.18 19.95 10.96
CA GLN A 86 -10.48 21.21 11.11
C GLN A 86 -11.32 22.29 10.44
N PRO A 87 -11.72 23.34 11.17
CA PRO A 87 -12.15 24.56 10.51
C PRO A 87 -10.91 25.11 9.81
N CYS A 88 -10.91 25.15 8.49
CA CYS A 88 -9.97 25.98 7.76
C CYS A 88 -10.28 27.44 8.11
N SER A 89 -9.66 27.96 9.17
CA SER A 89 -9.56 29.41 9.39
C SER A 89 -8.54 29.98 8.40
N LEU A 90 -9.07 30.66 7.39
CA LEU A 90 -8.41 31.81 6.77
C LEU A 90 -8.64 33.03 7.65
#